data_AF-A0A9D1VQC4-F1
#
_entry.id   AF-A0A9D1VQC4-F1
#
_cell.length_a   1.000
_cell.length_b   1.000
_cell.length_c   1.000
_cell.angle_alpha   90.00
_cell.angle_beta   90.00
_cell.angle_gamma   90.00
#
_symmetry.space_group_name_H-M   'P 1'
#
loop_
_entity.id
_entity.type
_entity.pdbx_description
1 polymer ?
#
loop_
_entity_poly.entity_id
_entity_poly.type
_entity_poly.pdbx_seq_one_letter_code
_entity_poly.pdbx_strand_id
1 'polypeptide(L)'
;MRFDFDDDGKVEFIEFLGGIDGKLQPTIYGVSVFQSKADTLYNILSDENHGEIDDSENGYSYGFLNISVGVFRPNIPKDVEEMIVEAEEDGKPMDKEEMEDEMKKANYWATIGIGIADYYR
;
A
#
# COMPACT_ATOMS: atom_id res chain seq x y z
N MET A 1 -4.14 -9.74 8.83
CA MET A 1 -2.92 -9.34 9.54
C MET A 1 -2.02 -10.54 9.64
N ARG A 2 -0.74 -10.37 9.34
CA ARG A 2 0.31 -11.39 9.42
C ARG A 2 1.37 -10.91 10.42
N PHE A 3 1.97 -11.86 11.13
CA PHE A 3 3.16 -11.64 11.94
C PHE A 3 4.29 -12.46 11.33
N ASP A 4 5.49 -11.91 11.32
CA ASP A 4 6.73 -12.64 11.10
C ASP A 4 7.55 -12.67 12.38
N PHE A 5 8.18 -13.81 12.65
CA PHE A 5 8.92 -14.06 13.87
C PHE A 5 10.36 -14.44 13.57
N ASP A 6 11.28 -13.90 14.37
CA ASP A 6 12.69 -14.26 14.32
C ASP A 6 12.95 -15.69 14.86
N ASP A 7 14.21 -16.14 14.80
CA ASP A 7 14.64 -17.45 15.29
C ASP A 7 14.44 -17.63 16.81
N ASP A 8 14.33 -16.54 17.57
CA ASP A 8 14.02 -16.53 19.01
C ASP A 8 12.50 -16.58 19.30
N GLY A 9 11.66 -16.52 18.25
CA GLY A 9 10.21 -16.48 18.36
C GLY A 9 9.65 -15.12 18.76
N LYS A 10 10.40 -14.03 18.56
CA LYS A 10 9.95 -12.64 18.76
C LYS A 10 9.43 -12.07 17.44
N VAL A 11 8.43 -11.20 17.52
CA VAL A 11 7.90 -10.53 16.33
C VAL A 11 8.95 -9.57 15.77
N GLU A 12 9.36 -9.79 14.52
CA GLU A 12 10.24 -8.88 13.78
C GLU A 12 9.49 -8.03 12.75
N PHE A 13 8.28 -8.47 12.37
CA PHE A 13 7.47 -7.80 11.38
C PHE A 13 5.97 -8.04 11.57
N ILE A 14 5.18 -7.01 11.29
CA ILE A 14 3.72 -7.10 11.21
C ILE A 14 3.24 -6.51 9.90
N GLU A 15 2.24 -7.15 9.30
CA GLU A 15 1.57 -6.63 8.11
C GLU A 15 0.07 -6.56 8.31
N PHE A 16 -0.48 -5.38 8.07
CA PHE A 16 -1.92 -5.17 7.98
C PHE A 16 -2.36 -5.35 6.53
N LEU A 17 -3.34 -6.23 6.36
CA LEU A 17 -3.89 -6.63 5.08
C LEU A 17 -5.36 -6.18 5.01
N GLY A 18 -5.83 -5.87 3.80
CA GLY A 18 -7.24 -5.68 3.50
C GLY A 18 -7.64 -4.24 3.14
N GLY A 19 -6.71 -3.29 3.17
CA GLY A 19 -6.94 -1.93 2.69
C GLY A 19 -8.20 -1.25 3.23
N ILE A 20 -8.84 -0.45 2.39
CA ILE A 20 -10.04 0.34 2.67
C ILE A 20 -11.23 -0.48 3.20
N ASP A 21 -11.35 -1.75 2.80
CA ASP A 21 -12.48 -2.62 3.16
C ASP A 21 -12.11 -3.60 4.31
N GLY A 22 -10.87 -3.53 4.78
CA GLY A 22 -10.37 -4.32 5.89
C GLY A 22 -11.01 -3.97 7.22
N LYS A 23 -11.24 -4.96 8.08
CA LYS A 23 -11.76 -4.70 9.44
C LYS A 23 -10.75 -3.96 10.32
N LEU A 24 -9.46 -4.17 10.09
CA LEU A 24 -8.39 -3.49 10.81
C LEU A 24 -8.05 -2.22 10.05
N GLN A 25 -8.18 -1.08 10.73
CA GLN A 25 -7.95 0.26 10.19
C GLN A 25 -6.88 0.93 11.04
N PRO A 26 -5.58 0.58 10.85
CA PRO A 26 -4.52 1.12 11.68
C PRO A 26 -4.32 2.62 11.44
N THR A 27 -3.74 3.28 12.42
CA THR A 27 -3.29 4.66 12.32
C THR A 27 -1.78 4.72 12.50
N ILE A 28 -1.12 5.63 11.78
CA ILE A 28 0.30 5.92 11.93
C ILE A 28 0.49 7.44 11.82
N TYR A 29 1.30 8.02 12.71
CA TYR A 29 1.50 9.48 12.81
C TYR A 29 0.18 10.30 12.85
N GLY A 30 -0.86 9.73 13.48
CA GLY A 30 -2.17 10.37 13.61
C GLY A 30 -3.09 10.28 12.40
N VAL A 31 -2.69 9.57 11.33
CA VAL A 31 -3.46 9.43 10.09
C VAL A 31 -3.91 7.98 9.89
N SER A 32 -5.13 7.79 9.38
CA SER A 32 -5.63 6.45 9.04
C SER A 32 -4.93 5.94 7.79
N VAL A 33 -4.28 4.78 7.88
CA VAL A 33 -3.47 4.22 6.79
C VAL A 33 -4.32 3.96 5.55
N PHE A 34 -5.43 3.24 5.72
CA PHE A 34 -6.23 2.78 4.60
C PHE A 34 -7.32 3.77 4.18
N GLN A 35 -7.76 4.69 5.06
CA GLN A 35 -8.80 5.67 4.71
C GLN A 35 -8.24 7.00 4.19
N SER A 36 -6.92 7.14 4.11
CA SER A 36 -6.26 8.32 3.54
C SER A 36 -5.76 8.04 2.14
N LYS A 37 -5.87 9.05 1.25
CA LYS A 37 -5.35 8.95 -0.11
C LYS A 37 -3.87 8.55 -0.10
N ALA A 38 -3.46 7.74 -1.07
CA ALA A 38 -2.12 7.18 -1.14
C ALA A 38 -1.03 8.26 -0.99
N ASP A 39 -1.15 9.35 -1.75
CA ASP A 39 -0.21 10.49 -1.73
C ASP A 39 -0.14 11.18 -0.35
N THR A 40 -1.26 11.24 0.38
CA THR A 40 -1.29 11.86 1.71
C THR A 40 -0.45 11.06 2.69
N LEU A 41 -0.63 9.74 2.74
CA LEU A 41 0.17 8.91 3.63
C LEU A 41 1.62 8.83 3.15
N TYR A 42 1.87 8.75 1.84
CA TYR A 42 3.22 8.76 1.27
C TYR A 42 4.01 9.99 1.74
N ASN A 43 3.45 11.19 1.62
CA ASN A 43 4.12 12.42 2.03
C ASN A 43 4.49 12.41 3.52
N ILE A 44 3.57 11.95 4.37
CA ILE A 44 3.82 11.84 5.83
C ILE A 44 4.94 10.85 6.11
N LEU A 45 4.89 9.65 5.53
CA LEU A 45 5.92 8.63 5.73
C LEU A 45 7.26 9.09 5.18
N SER A 46 7.29 9.78 4.04
CA SER A 46 8.48 10.36 3.44
C SER A 46 9.10 11.43 4.35
N ASP A 47 8.27 12.32 4.90
CA ASP A 47 8.71 13.37 5.81
C ASP A 47 9.31 12.77 7.09
N GLU A 48 8.68 11.76 7.68
CA GLU A 48 9.15 11.07 8.90
C GLU A 48 10.36 10.15 8.64
N ASN A 49 10.53 9.63 7.42
CA ASN A 49 11.61 8.70 7.07
C ASN A 49 12.99 9.38 7.09
N HIS A 50 13.10 10.64 6.66
CA HIS A 50 14.37 11.37 6.61
C HIS A 50 15.52 10.59 5.94
N GLY A 51 15.22 9.82 4.90
CA GLY A 51 16.20 8.91 4.30
C GLY A 51 15.74 8.30 2.99
N GLU A 52 16.43 7.23 2.61
CA GLU A 52 16.17 6.48 1.39
C GLU A 52 14.80 5.81 1.42
N ILE A 53 14.13 5.83 0.27
CA ILE A 53 12.86 5.16 0.01
C ILE A 53 13.12 4.20 -1.13
N ASP A 54 12.88 2.91 -0.90
CA ASP A 54 12.91 1.88 -1.95
C ASP A 54 11.57 1.86 -2.68
N ASP A 55 11.58 2.10 -3.99
CA ASP A 55 10.42 2.05 -4.88
C ASP A 55 10.56 1.00 -6.00
N SER A 56 11.51 0.07 -5.85
CA SER A 56 11.94 -0.83 -6.91
C SER A 56 10.94 -1.94 -7.29
N GLU A 57 9.92 -2.20 -6.46
CA GLU A 57 8.93 -3.27 -6.70
C GLU A 57 8.09 -3.00 -7.97
N ASN A 58 7.45 -1.83 -8.04
CA ASN A 58 6.60 -1.42 -9.16
C ASN A 58 6.56 0.09 -9.39
N GLY A 59 7.36 0.88 -8.65
CA GLY A 59 7.38 2.35 -8.74
C GLY A 59 6.23 3.06 -8.03
N TYR A 60 5.36 2.33 -7.32
CA TYR A 60 4.25 2.92 -6.56
C TYR A 60 3.87 2.16 -5.27
N SER A 61 4.71 1.20 -4.89
CA SER A 61 4.85 0.59 -3.58
C SER A 61 6.21 1.02 -3.01
N TYR A 62 6.28 1.24 -1.70
CA TYR A 62 7.43 1.91 -1.08
C TYR A 62 7.89 1.25 0.20
N GLY A 63 9.21 1.09 0.35
CA GLY A 63 9.91 0.79 1.60
C GLY A 63 10.62 2.03 2.16
N PHE A 64 10.13 2.56 3.28
CA PHE A 64 10.74 3.67 4.01
C PHE A 64 11.81 3.14 4.98
N LEU A 65 13.06 3.11 4.52
CA LEU A 65 14.12 2.29 5.13
C LEU A 65 14.51 2.70 6.56
N ASN A 66 14.47 4.00 6.88
CA ASN A 66 14.87 4.48 8.21
C ASN A 66 13.80 4.25 9.28
N ILE A 67 12.52 4.26 8.89
CA ILE A 67 11.40 4.00 9.81
C ILE A 67 10.90 2.55 9.73
N SER A 68 11.47 1.74 8.84
CA SER A 68 11.13 0.32 8.65
C SER A 68 9.63 0.11 8.40
N VAL A 69 9.06 0.94 7.54
CA VAL A 69 7.65 0.88 7.11
C VAL A 69 7.60 0.57 5.62
N GLY A 70 6.75 -0.35 5.22
CA GLY A 70 6.45 -0.64 3.83
C GLY A 70 4.98 -0.42 3.53
N VAL A 71 4.65 0.08 2.34
CA VAL A 71 3.28 0.24 1.86
C VAL A 71 3.15 -0.32 0.45
N PHE A 72 2.05 -1.02 0.20
CA PHE A 72 1.79 -1.65 -1.09
C PHE A 72 0.40 -1.29 -1.60
N ARG A 73 0.30 -1.10 -2.92
CA ARG A 73 -0.95 -1.08 -3.66
C ARG A 73 -0.76 -1.80 -5.01
N PRO A 74 -1.81 -2.47 -5.53
CA PRO A 74 -1.68 -3.23 -6.77
C PRO A 74 -1.61 -2.33 -8.01
N ASN A 75 -2.33 -1.22 -7.99
CA ASN A 75 -2.53 -0.34 -9.14
C ASN A 75 -2.52 1.14 -8.72
N ILE A 76 -2.21 2.02 -9.66
CA ILE A 76 -2.47 3.47 -9.59
C ILE A 76 -3.65 3.84 -10.51
N PRO A 77 -4.24 5.05 -10.36
CA PRO A 77 -5.38 5.45 -11.20
C PRO A 77 -5.13 5.31 -12.71
N LYS A 78 -3.90 5.58 -13.14
CA LYS A 78 -3.47 5.43 -14.54
C LYS A 78 -3.55 3.97 -15.02
N ASP A 79 -3.18 3.01 -14.18
CA ASP A 79 -3.26 1.58 -14.54
C ASP A 79 -4.72 1.13 -14.68
N VAL A 80 -5.63 1.71 -13.88
CA VAL A 80 -7.08 1.45 -14.00
C VAL A 80 -7.63 2.04 -15.31
N GLU A 81 -7.19 3.24 -15.70
CA GLU A 81 -7.56 3.83 -17.00
C GLU A 81 -7.10 2.94 -18.17
N GLU A 82 -5.87 2.42 -18.10
CA GLU A 82 -5.32 1.49 -19.11
C GLU A 82 -6.10 0.17 -19.12
N MET A 83 -6.40 -0.40 -17.95
CA MET A 83 -7.21 -1.61 -17.81
C MET A 83 -8.61 -1.47 -18.45
N ILE A 84 -9.26 -0.32 -18.30
CA ILE A 84 -10.58 -0.05 -18.89
C ILE A 84 -10.49 -0.07 -20.42
N VAL A 85 -9.48 0.60 -20.99
CA VAL A 85 -9.27 0.64 -22.44
C VAL A 85 -8.99 -0.76 -22.99
N GLU A 86 -8.09 -1.52 -22.34
CA GLU A 86 -7.76 -2.90 -22.74
C GLU A 86 -9.00 -3.81 -22.69
N ALA A 87 -9.82 -3.69 -21.65
CA ALA A 87 -11.05 -4.47 -21.51
C ALA A 87 -12.09 -4.16 -22.62
N GLU A 88 -12.18 -2.90 -23.05
CA GLU A 88 -13.01 -2.49 -24.20
C GLU A 88 -12.48 -3.10 -25.52
N GLU A 89 -11.16 -3.03 -25.75
CA GLU A 89 -10.51 -3.58 -26.96
C GLU A 89 -10.65 -5.11 -27.05
N ASP A 90 -10.60 -5.80 -25.91
CA ASP A 90 -10.80 -7.25 -25.79
C ASP A 90 -12.27 -7.69 -25.91
N GLY A 91 -13.21 -6.74 -26.06
CA GLY A 91 -14.64 -7.02 -26.17
C GLY A 91 -15.26 -7.49 -24.85
N LYS A 92 -14.64 -7.19 -23.71
CA LYS A 92 -15.09 -7.50 -22.36
C LYS A 92 -15.12 -6.22 -21.51
N PRO A 93 -15.91 -5.21 -21.89
CA PRO A 93 -15.93 -3.93 -21.17
C PRO A 93 -16.29 -4.16 -19.70
N MET A 94 -15.53 -3.52 -18.82
CA MET A 94 -15.83 -3.49 -17.39
C MET A 94 -17.16 -2.78 -17.15
N ASP A 95 -17.91 -3.23 -16.17
CA ASP A 95 -19.10 -2.49 -15.74
C ASP A 95 -18.73 -1.29 -14.87
N LYS A 96 -19.72 -0.43 -14.62
CA LYS A 96 -19.51 0.81 -13.85
C LYS A 96 -19.08 0.53 -12.40
N GLU A 97 -19.59 -0.52 -11.78
CA GLU A 97 -19.28 -0.87 -10.40
C GLU A 97 -17.84 -1.39 -10.28
N GLU A 98 -17.42 -2.23 -11.24
CA GLU A 98 -16.03 -2.69 -11.36
C GLU A 98 -15.06 -1.52 -11.54
N MET A 99 -15.37 -0.59 -12.45
CA MET A 99 -14.54 0.61 -12.67
C MET A 99 -14.44 1.49 -11.43
N GLU A 100 -15.55 1.71 -10.72
CA GLU A 100 -15.58 2.50 -9.50
C GLU A 100 -14.79 1.82 -8.36
N ASP A 101 -14.88 0.50 -8.22
CA ASP A 101 -14.16 -0.26 -7.20
C ASP A 101 -12.65 -0.29 -7.45
N GLU A 102 -12.21 -0.55 -8.69
CA GLU A 102 -10.79 -0.52 -9.04
C GLU A 102 -10.20 0.89 -8.90
N MET A 103 -10.94 1.92 -9.35
CA MET A 103 -10.52 3.31 -9.17
C MET A 103 -10.45 3.68 -7.69
N LYS A 104 -11.41 3.22 -6.88
CA LYS A 104 -11.38 3.38 -5.42
C LYS A 104 -10.12 2.74 -4.86
N LYS A 105 -9.82 1.46 -5.13
CA LYS A 105 -8.63 0.78 -4.60
C LYS A 105 -7.32 1.46 -5.01
N ALA A 106 -7.19 1.89 -6.27
CA ALA A 106 -5.98 2.53 -6.79
C ALA A 106 -5.62 3.85 -6.10
N ASN A 107 -6.59 4.49 -5.46
CA ASN A 107 -6.42 5.74 -4.73
C ASN A 107 -5.90 5.58 -3.28
N TYR A 108 -5.80 4.35 -2.75
CA TYR A 108 -5.48 4.08 -1.35
C TYR A 108 -4.46 2.92 -1.22
N TRP A 109 -3.93 2.72 -0.02
CA TRP A 109 -3.02 1.62 0.27
C TRP A 109 -3.78 0.31 0.52
N ALA A 110 -3.25 -0.80 0.00
CA ALA A 110 -3.80 -2.14 0.22
C ALA A 110 -3.19 -2.81 1.45
N THR A 111 -1.91 -2.55 1.73
CA THR A 111 -1.21 -3.06 2.91
C THR A 111 -0.29 -2.00 3.53
N ILE A 112 0.01 -2.21 4.81
CA ILE A 112 1.12 -1.55 5.50
C ILE A 112 1.87 -2.61 6.32
N GLY A 113 3.19 -2.66 6.12
CA GLY A 113 4.12 -3.50 6.87
C GLY A 113 4.96 -2.65 7.81
N ILE A 114 5.19 -3.12 9.03
CA ILE A 114 6.02 -2.45 10.03
C ILE A 114 7.00 -3.47 10.58
N GLY A 115 8.29 -3.21 10.38
CA GLY A 115 9.37 -4.05 10.85
C GLY A 115 10.10 -3.47 12.05
N ILE A 116 10.98 -4.27 12.63
CA ILE A 116 12.06 -3.78 13.50
C ILE A 116 13.03 -2.91 12.70
N ALA A 117 13.94 -2.23 13.40
CA ALA A 117 14.97 -1.42 12.77
C ALA A 117 15.73 -2.22 11.69
N ASP A 118 15.90 -1.59 10.52
CA ASP A 118 16.59 -2.12 9.34
C ASP A 118 15.89 -3.32 8.66
N TYR A 119 14.61 -3.59 8.93
CA TYR A 119 13.88 -4.72 8.33
C TYR A 119 13.83 -4.68 6.79
N TYR A 120 13.77 -3.50 6.19
CA TYR A 120 13.69 -3.31 4.74
C TYR A 120 15.05 -3.06 4.07
N ARG A 121 16.17 -3.20 4.79
CA ARG A 121 17.52 -2.96 4.26
C ARG A 121 18.20 -4.21 3.70
#